data_AF-A0A177FM96-F1
#
_entry.id   AF-A0A177FM96-F1
#
_cell.length_a   1.000
_cell.length_b   1.000
_cell.length_c   1.000
_cell.angle_alpha   90.00
_cell.angle_beta   90.00
_cell.angle_gamma   90.00
#
_symmetry.space_group_name_H-M   'P 1'
#
loop_
_entity.id
_entity.type
_entity.pdbx_description
1 polymer ?
#
loop_
_entity_poly.entity_id
_entity_poly.type
_entity_poly.pdbx_seq_one_letter_code
_entity_poly.pdbx_strand_id
1 'polypeptide(L)'
;MPPPETNPLHIYRACLRECTYLPLPQCRTYMRKFTVDSFRRWIPRNKGPEGKSRTARRGGGGGGGGGGGRQQDLPPEKVTRLLHQARKLASILRHANQGYINPLENVLRMTYGRKGPRKYDLLEKFLQHPAGPTSKGDQGPLKDRENPNPSTAEAPLTDAVRSAGLGLDEVLRDDAEEISESTTDKETLYPSLLPTVTTAPHDNSAPRSSTKRKLPNDKWKHEIPPRLLALITSQAGEQIYFTRVGAHLKVKPRFNPPQTTIWGTPLPQSRYKNLRIKWYNHNIKAVLPPLPEDEYQELHDLVSGKKEVGPFVTRRRPTRTSTEDMEQSWLESQSSLILEGPQPGSRLKDWHIGRPHEITPRLLRRLLSRVVLKQTPFAKSAAPNTKEAADIGLVFYWDDGMSRDEMEKAQRKISESLRGRQSRLLFG
;
A
#
# COMPACT_ATOMS: atom_id res chain seq x y z
N MET A 1 38.43 1.90 0.07
CA MET A 1 37.22 2.02 0.93
C MET A 1 36.09 1.28 0.22
N PRO A 2 35.42 0.29 0.83
CA PRO A 2 34.18 -0.24 0.25
C PRO A 2 33.18 0.92 0.11
N PRO A 3 32.32 0.94 -0.93
CA PRO A 3 31.41 2.04 -1.15
C PRO A 3 30.54 2.28 0.10
N PRO A 4 30.18 3.54 0.42
CA PRO A 4 29.41 3.92 1.62
C PRO A 4 28.02 3.27 1.72
N GLU A 5 27.62 2.50 0.71
CA GLU A 5 26.32 1.88 0.50
C GLU A 5 26.17 0.49 1.14
N THR A 6 27.20 -0.03 1.82
CA THR A 6 27.16 -1.34 2.48
C THR A 6 26.62 -1.28 3.91
N ASN A 7 26.74 -0.14 4.60
CA ASN A 7 26.31 -0.02 6.00
C ASN A 7 24.81 0.38 6.10
N PRO A 8 23.96 -0.38 6.82
CA PRO A 8 22.54 -0.05 7.00
C PRO A 8 22.31 1.33 7.64
N LEU A 9 23.23 1.81 8.49
CA LEU A 9 23.13 3.12 9.12
C LEU A 9 23.30 4.27 8.12
N HIS A 10 24.15 4.12 7.11
CA HIS A 10 24.32 5.13 6.07
C HIS A 10 23.08 5.22 5.20
N ILE A 11 22.51 4.07 4.80
CA ILE A 11 21.26 4.03 4.04
C ILE A 11 20.11 4.64 4.86
N TYR A 12 19.98 4.27 6.14
CA TYR A 12 18.97 4.85 7.04
C TYR A 12 19.08 6.38 7.12
N ARG A 13 20.30 6.91 7.34
CA ARG A 13 20.54 8.36 7.38
C ARG A 13 20.24 9.01 6.04
N ALA A 14 20.57 8.37 4.92
CA ALA A 14 20.25 8.86 3.58
C ALA A 14 18.73 8.95 3.38
N CYS A 15 17.97 7.89 3.68
CA CYS A 15 16.51 7.88 3.61
C CYS A 15 15.90 9.01 4.45
N LEU A 16 16.35 9.18 5.71
CA LEU A 16 15.86 10.25 6.57
C LEU A 16 16.14 11.64 6.00
N ARG A 17 17.32 11.85 5.39
CA ARG A 17 17.64 13.12 4.72
C ARG A 17 16.73 13.35 3.53
N GLU A 18 16.54 12.36 2.67
CA GLU A 18 15.66 12.49 1.50
C GLU A 18 14.19 12.72 1.92
N CYS A 19 13.72 12.10 3.01
CA CYS A 19 12.39 12.39 3.57
C CYS A 19 12.19 13.85 3.97
N THR A 20 13.26 14.60 4.33
CA THR A 20 13.13 16.02 4.70
C THR A 20 12.91 16.95 3.51
N TYR A 21 13.30 16.53 2.31
CA TYR A 21 13.21 17.35 1.08
C TYR A 21 11.89 17.17 0.32
N LEU A 22 11.03 16.25 0.74
CA LEU A 22 9.74 16.01 0.08
C LEU A 22 8.90 17.30 0.02
N PRO A 23 8.05 17.47 -1.01
CA PRO A 23 7.34 18.73 -1.24
C PRO A 23 6.33 19.06 -0.13
N LEU A 24 5.57 18.06 0.33
CA LEU A 24 4.48 18.26 1.30
C LEU A 24 4.88 17.86 2.73
N PRO A 25 4.43 18.62 3.76
CA PRO A 25 4.76 18.33 5.17
C PRO A 25 4.20 16.99 5.65
N GLN A 26 3.00 16.61 5.20
CA GLN A 26 2.41 15.31 5.51
C GLN A 26 3.25 14.16 4.93
N CYS A 27 3.77 14.32 3.71
CA CYS A 27 4.66 13.32 3.09
C CYS A 27 5.97 13.17 3.88
N ARG A 28 6.58 14.27 4.33
CA ARG A 28 7.79 14.25 5.17
C ARG A 28 7.56 13.46 6.45
N THR A 29 6.48 13.77 7.15
CA THR A 29 6.16 13.17 8.45
C THR A 29 5.86 11.68 8.31
N TYR A 30 5.02 11.32 7.34
CA TYR A 30 4.66 9.93 7.08
C TYR A 30 5.86 9.10 6.61
N MET A 31 6.60 9.55 5.60
CA MET A 31 7.74 8.78 5.06
C MET A 31 8.85 8.65 6.09
N ARG A 32 9.09 9.68 6.91
CA ARG A 32 10.01 9.58 8.06
C ARG A 32 9.58 8.50 9.03
N LYS A 33 8.31 8.50 9.47
CA LYS A 33 7.77 7.46 10.36
C LYS A 33 7.89 6.07 9.73
N PHE A 34 7.48 5.94 8.46
CA PHE A 34 7.58 4.69 7.71
C PHE A 34 9.01 4.16 7.61
N THR A 35 9.99 5.03 7.33
CA THR A 35 11.42 4.65 7.32
C THR A 35 11.86 4.21 8.72
N VAL A 36 11.56 4.99 9.77
CA VAL A 36 11.93 4.64 11.15
C VAL A 36 11.36 3.28 11.55
N ASP A 37 10.07 3.06 11.33
CA ASP A 37 9.39 1.82 11.70
C ASP A 37 9.92 0.62 10.90
N SER A 38 10.19 0.81 9.61
CA SER A 38 10.74 -0.23 8.73
C SER A 38 12.12 -0.69 9.18
N PHE A 39 13.02 0.23 9.55
CA PHE A 39 14.35 -0.14 10.06
C PHE A 39 14.27 -0.70 11.48
N ARG A 40 13.46 -0.10 12.38
CA ARG A 40 13.29 -0.57 13.76
C ARG A 40 12.73 -1.97 13.87
N ARG A 41 11.85 -2.37 12.95
CA ARG A 41 11.27 -3.72 12.90
C ARG A 41 12.33 -4.83 12.84
N TRP A 42 13.47 -4.55 12.21
CA TRP A 42 14.55 -5.50 12.00
C TRP A 42 15.73 -5.31 12.96
N ILE A 43 15.64 -4.37 13.91
CA ILE A 43 16.63 -4.25 14.99
C ILE A 43 16.34 -5.40 15.97
N PRO A 44 17.31 -6.29 16.24
CA PRO A 44 17.13 -7.33 17.25
C PRO A 44 16.84 -6.65 18.59
N ARG A 45 15.65 -6.91 19.16
CA ARG A 45 15.38 -6.50 20.53
C ARG A 45 16.24 -7.38 21.42
N ASN A 46 17.33 -6.83 21.95
CA ASN A 46 18.01 -7.44 23.08
C ASN A 46 16.95 -7.56 24.18
N LYS A 47 16.45 -8.78 24.41
CA LYS A 47 15.71 -9.07 25.63
C LYS A 47 16.72 -8.88 26.75
N GLY A 48 16.69 -7.72 27.39
CA GLY A 48 17.47 -7.48 28.59
C GLY A 48 17.16 -8.56 29.64
N PRO A 49 18.05 -8.78 30.61
CA PRO A 49 17.84 -9.75 31.68
C PRO A 49 16.67 -9.41 32.63
N GLU A 50 16.00 -8.26 32.43
CA GLU A 50 14.93 -7.77 33.30
C GLU A 50 13.56 -8.26 32.85
N GLY A 51 13.27 -9.51 33.21
CA GLY A 51 11.99 -10.15 32.98
C GLY A 51 11.92 -11.58 33.49
N LYS A 52 12.67 -11.92 34.56
CA LYS A 52 12.37 -13.11 35.37
C LYS A 52 11.04 -12.83 36.08
N SER A 53 9.94 -13.17 35.44
CA SER A 53 8.68 -13.45 36.14
C SER A 53 8.99 -14.44 37.26
N ARG A 54 8.71 -14.04 38.50
CA ARG A 54 9.03 -14.78 39.74
C ARG A 54 8.15 -16.01 39.96
N THR A 55 7.73 -16.69 38.90
CA THR A 55 6.93 -17.93 38.98
C THR A 55 7.78 -19.12 38.55
N ALA A 56 8.85 -19.38 39.29
CA ALA A 56 9.56 -20.65 39.24
C ALA A 56 10.22 -20.88 40.60
N ARG A 57 9.41 -21.25 41.59
CA ARG A 57 9.91 -21.98 42.75
C ARG A 57 9.42 -23.42 42.64
N ARG A 58 10.40 -24.33 42.64
CA ARG A 58 10.42 -25.65 43.32
C ARG A 58 10.43 -26.89 42.41
N GLY A 59 11.57 -27.60 42.48
CA GLY A 59 11.84 -28.93 41.93
C GLY A 59 12.42 -28.86 40.52
N GLY A 60 13.63 -29.30 40.19
CA GLY A 60 14.62 -30.14 40.86
C GLY A 60 15.39 -30.86 39.75
N GLY A 61 16.72 -30.93 39.84
CA GLY A 61 17.53 -31.86 39.06
C GLY A 61 18.13 -31.34 37.75
N GLY A 62 19.43 -31.06 37.79
CA GLY A 62 20.45 -31.65 36.91
C GLY A 62 20.32 -31.46 35.40
N GLY A 63 21.32 -30.78 34.82
CA GLY A 63 21.62 -30.93 33.39
C GLY A 63 22.21 -29.66 32.79
N GLY A 64 23.55 -29.60 32.77
CA GLY A 64 24.28 -28.53 32.12
C GLY A 64 23.98 -28.42 30.63
N GLY A 65 24.14 -27.21 30.13
CA GLY A 65 24.00 -26.88 28.72
C GLY A 65 23.92 -25.38 28.54
N GLY A 66 25.09 -24.73 28.50
CA GLY A 66 25.23 -23.30 28.28
C GLY A 66 24.56 -22.84 26.98
N GLY A 67 23.32 -22.40 27.08
CA GLY A 67 22.62 -21.68 26.02
C GLY A 67 22.83 -20.20 26.21
N GLY A 68 24.04 -19.69 25.91
CA GLY A 68 24.26 -18.26 25.72
C GLY A 68 23.18 -17.73 24.78
N GLY A 69 22.44 -16.72 25.22
CA GLY A 69 21.35 -16.13 24.46
C GLY A 69 21.87 -15.66 23.11
N ARG A 70 21.73 -16.52 22.09
CA ARG A 70 22.09 -16.20 20.71
C ARG A 70 21.29 -14.95 20.35
N GLN A 71 21.98 -13.83 20.18
CA GLN A 71 21.48 -12.75 19.34
C GLN A 71 20.92 -13.44 18.10
N GLN A 72 19.64 -13.25 17.82
CA GLN A 72 19.02 -13.81 16.62
C GLN A 72 19.58 -13.03 15.44
N ASP A 73 20.81 -13.38 15.04
CA ASP A 73 21.44 -12.84 13.86
C ASP A 73 20.59 -13.26 12.67
N LEU A 74 20.09 -12.26 11.93
CA LEU A 74 19.31 -12.49 10.72
C LEU A 74 20.18 -13.29 9.74
N PRO A 75 19.62 -14.30 9.04
CA PRO A 75 20.38 -15.04 8.05
C PRO A 75 20.90 -14.08 6.97
N PRO A 76 22.13 -14.27 6.46
CA PRO A 76 22.81 -13.30 5.61
C PRO A 76 22.02 -12.98 4.33
N GLU A 77 21.31 -13.95 3.75
CA GLU A 77 20.43 -13.74 2.59
C GLU A 77 19.28 -12.77 2.86
N LYS A 78 18.72 -12.79 4.08
CA LYS A 78 17.67 -11.83 4.45
C LYS A 78 18.27 -10.44 4.63
N VAL A 79 19.47 -10.35 5.19
CA VAL A 79 20.17 -9.07 5.35
C VAL A 79 20.45 -8.44 3.99
N THR A 80 20.96 -9.20 3.01
CA THR A 80 21.21 -8.67 1.66
C THR A 80 19.93 -8.20 0.97
N ARG A 81 18.83 -8.96 1.07
CA ARG A 81 17.51 -8.56 0.56
C ARG A 81 17.01 -7.26 1.23
N LEU A 82 17.09 -7.16 2.56
CA LEU A 82 16.68 -5.96 3.29
C LEU A 82 17.53 -4.73 2.92
N LEU A 83 18.85 -4.90 2.78
CA LEU A 83 19.75 -3.84 2.31
C LEU A 83 19.43 -3.41 0.88
N HIS A 84 19.11 -4.35 -0.01
CA HIS A 84 18.67 -4.04 -1.36
C HIS A 84 17.37 -3.24 -1.36
N GLN A 85 16.37 -3.66 -0.58
CA GLN A 85 15.10 -2.94 -0.45
C GLN A 85 15.28 -1.54 0.15
N ALA A 86 16.16 -1.40 1.15
CA ALA A 86 16.48 -0.11 1.75
C ALA A 86 17.16 0.84 0.76
N ARG A 87 18.09 0.34 -0.07
CA ARG A 87 18.70 1.11 -1.17
C ARG A 87 17.67 1.53 -2.21
N LYS A 88 16.76 0.62 -2.57
CA LYS A 88 15.67 0.94 -3.51
C LYS A 88 14.74 2.01 -2.94
N LEU A 89 14.39 1.96 -1.66
CA LEU A 89 13.63 3.02 -0.99
C LEU A 89 14.38 4.37 -1.03
N ALA A 90 15.68 4.38 -0.75
CA ALA A 90 16.50 5.59 -0.84
C ALA A 90 16.51 6.18 -2.26
N SER A 91 16.61 5.31 -3.28
CA SER A 91 16.55 5.70 -4.68
C SER A 91 15.19 6.30 -5.05
N ILE A 92 14.08 5.65 -4.67
CA ILE A 92 12.71 6.17 -4.90
C ILE A 92 12.54 7.55 -4.28
N LEU A 93 12.97 7.75 -3.03
CA LEU A 93 12.89 9.06 -2.37
C LEU A 93 13.75 10.11 -3.07
N ARG A 94 14.98 9.76 -3.45
CA ARG A 94 15.88 10.66 -4.19
C ARG A 94 15.28 11.07 -5.53
N HIS A 95 14.75 10.12 -6.29
CA HIS A 95 14.10 10.39 -7.58
C HIS A 95 12.82 11.20 -7.42
N ALA A 96 12.01 10.94 -6.40
CA ALA A 96 10.84 11.75 -6.09
C ALA A 96 11.23 13.22 -5.84
N ASN A 97 12.32 13.46 -5.10
CA ASN A 97 12.84 14.81 -4.83
C ASN A 97 13.47 15.48 -6.06
N GLN A 98 14.06 14.71 -6.98
CA GLN A 98 14.56 15.19 -8.28
C GLN A 98 13.44 15.46 -9.28
N GLY A 99 12.21 15.06 -8.96
CA GLY A 99 11.02 15.34 -9.76
C GLY A 99 10.69 14.29 -10.82
N TYR A 100 11.16 13.06 -10.65
CA TYR A 100 10.61 11.94 -11.39
C TYR A 100 9.16 11.68 -10.95
N ILE A 101 8.23 11.63 -11.91
CA ILE A 101 6.80 11.56 -11.63
C ILE A 101 6.42 10.24 -10.96
N ASN A 102 6.83 9.10 -11.51
CA ASN A 102 6.41 7.78 -10.99
C ASN A 102 6.84 7.56 -9.53
N PRO A 103 8.10 7.83 -9.13
CA PRO A 103 8.51 7.78 -7.72
C PRO A 103 7.73 8.76 -6.84
N LEU A 104 7.49 9.99 -7.32
CA LEU A 104 6.73 10.99 -6.57
C LEU A 104 5.27 10.56 -6.36
N GLU A 105 4.61 10.01 -7.38
CA GLU A 105 3.27 9.44 -7.25
C GLU A 105 3.25 8.31 -6.23
N ASN A 106 4.26 7.44 -6.23
CA ASN A 106 4.33 6.33 -5.31
C ASN A 106 4.40 6.83 -3.86
N VAL A 107 5.24 7.84 -3.59
CA VAL A 107 5.30 8.50 -2.28
C VAL A 107 3.92 9.08 -1.90
N LEU A 108 3.26 9.82 -2.80
CA LEU A 108 1.93 10.37 -2.54
C LEU A 108 0.91 9.27 -2.20
N ARG A 109 0.87 8.19 -2.99
CA ARG A 109 -0.03 7.04 -2.78
C ARG A 109 0.21 6.36 -1.43
N MET A 110 1.46 6.21 -1.01
CA MET A 110 1.78 5.67 0.30
C MET A 110 1.31 6.61 1.41
N THR A 111 1.58 7.91 1.26
CA THR A 111 1.26 8.91 2.27
C THR A 111 -0.23 9.05 2.48
N TYR A 112 -1.06 8.92 1.46
CA TYR A 112 -2.53 9.03 1.56
C TYR A 112 -3.23 7.66 1.56
N GLY A 113 -2.51 6.57 1.86
CA GLY A 113 -3.11 5.25 2.05
C GLY A 113 -3.78 4.66 0.80
N ARG A 114 -3.34 5.02 -0.40
CA ARG A 114 -3.70 4.30 -1.64
C ARG A 114 -2.88 3.02 -1.79
N LYS A 115 -1.65 3.02 -1.25
CA LYS A 115 -0.71 1.89 -1.19
C LYS A 115 -0.10 1.76 0.22
N GLY A 116 0.43 0.58 0.52
CA GLY A 116 1.23 0.34 1.73
C GLY A 116 0.42 0.22 3.03
N PRO A 117 1.08 0.27 4.20
CA PRO A 117 0.47 -0.07 5.49
C PRO A 117 -0.70 0.85 5.88
N ARG A 118 -0.56 2.16 5.65
CA ARG A 118 -1.59 3.16 5.98
C ARG A 118 -2.95 2.87 5.34
N LYS A 119 -2.95 2.25 4.16
CA LYS A 119 -4.18 1.80 3.51
C LYS A 119 -4.98 0.86 4.41
N TYR A 120 -4.30 -0.14 4.97
CA TYR A 120 -4.93 -1.14 5.81
C TYR A 120 -5.36 -0.55 7.16
N ASP A 121 -4.58 0.39 7.72
CA ASP A 121 -4.94 1.12 8.94
C ASP A 121 -6.26 1.91 8.75
N LEU A 122 -6.46 2.53 7.58
CA LEU A 122 -7.71 3.24 7.26
C LEU A 122 -8.88 2.27 6.99
N LEU A 123 -8.61 1.15 6.33
CA LEU A 123 -9.62 0.12 6.06
C LEU A 123 -10.12 -0.59 7.31
N GLU A 124 -9.32 -0.66 8.37
CA GLU A 124 -9.68 -1.32 9.63
C GLU A 124 -11.03 -0.83 10.18
N LYS A 125 -11.30 0.48 10.07
CA LYS A 125 -12.58 1.10 10.49
C LYS A 125 -13.80 0.58 9.73
N PHE A 126 -13.62 0.14 8.48
CA PHE A 126 -14.67 -0.39 7.61
C PHE A 126 -14.82 -1.91 7.73
N LEU A 127 -13.77 -2.59 8.20
CA LEU A 127 -13.77 -4.03 8.45
C LEU A 127 -14.48 -4.39 9.76
N GLN A 128 -14.57 -3.46 10.71
CA GLN A 128 -15.33 -3.64 11.94
C GLN A 128 -16.83 -3.73 11.64
N HIS A 129 -17.45 -4.87 11.97
CA HIS A 129 -18.91 -4.97 12.00
C HIS A 129 -19.43 -4.01 13.08
N PRO A 130 -20.45 -3.18 12.78
CA PRO A 130 -21.11 -2.43 13.85
C PRO A 130 -21.60 -3.46 14.88
N ALA A 131 -21.16 -3.31 16.13
CA ALA A 131 -21.72 -4.09 17.23
C ALA A 131 -23.23 -3.91 17.16
N GLY A 132 -23.97 -5.01 17.06
CA GLY A 132 -25.43 -4.98 17.06
C GLY A 132 -25.93 -4.26 18.33
N PRO A 133 -27.12 -3.65 18.29
CA PRO A 133 -27.71 -3.06 19.49
C PRO A 133 -27.81 -4.15 20.55
N THR A 134 -27.04 -4.00 21.63
CA THR A 134 -27.23 -4.78 22.86
C THR A 134 -28.68 -4.58 23.29
N SER A 135 -29.42 -5.68 23.38
CA SER A 135 -30.77 -5.75 23.92
C SER A 135 -30.84 -4.97 25.24
N LYS A 136 -31.74 -3.98 25.29
CA LYS A 136 -32.16 -3.37 26.55
C LYS A 136 -32.84 -4.43 27.43
N GLY A 137 -32.50 -4.42 28.71
CA GLY A 137 -33.39 -4.83 29.79
C GLY A 137 -33.13 -6.20 30.39
N ASP A 138 -32.23 -6.26 31.36
CA ASP A 138 -32.58 -6.97 32.59
C ASP A 138 -32.03 -6.20 33.80
N GLN A 139 -32.89 -5.97 34.79
CA GLN A 139 -32.62 -5.11 35.95
C GLN A 139 -32.13 -5.93 37.15
N GLY A 140 -30.87 -5.70 37.54
CA GLY A 140 -30.34 -5.77 38.93
C GLY A 140 -30.22 -7.14 39.65
N PRO A 141 -29.53 -7.22 40.82
CA PRO A 141 -28.93 -6.12 41.58
C PRO A 141 -27.44 -6.27 41.94
N LEU A 142 -26.92 -5.15 42.44
CA LEU A 142 -25.63 -4.84 43.05
C LEU A 142 -25.00 -5.94 43.94
N LYS A 143 -23.72 -6.26 43.73
CA LYS A 143 -22.79 -6.63 44.82
C LYS A 143 -21.32 -6.36 44.45
N ASP A 144 -20.82 -5.31 45.08
CA ASP A 144 -19.48 -5.02 45.60
C ASP A 144 -18.20 -5.41 44.84
N ARG A 145 -17.33 -4.39 44.78
CA ARG A 145 -15.96 -4.36 44.29
C ARG A 145 -15.07 -5.39 44.98
N GLU A 146 -14.31 -6.16 44.19
CA GLU A 146 -12.90 -6.48 44.45
C GLU A 146 -12.25 -6.98 43.14
N ASN A 147 -11.13 -6.36 42.76
CA ASN A 147 -10.26 -6.83 41.66
C ASN A 147 -9.58 -8.15 42.08
N PRO A 148 -9.31 -9.10 41.14
CA PRO A 148 -7.93 -9.14 40.62
C PRO A 148 -7.77 -9.61 39.15
N ASN A 149 -6.82 -8.96 38.47
CA ASN A 149 -5.95 -9.45 37.38
C ASN A 149 -6.53 -9.92 36.02
N PRO A 150 -6.09 -9.31 34.90
CA PRO A 150 -6.35 -9.80 33.55
C PRO A 150 -5.28 -10.81 33.14
N SER A 151 -5.64 -12.09 33.03
CA SER A 151 -4.90 -13.00 32.17
C SER A 151 -5.87 -13.96 31.51
N THR A 152 -5.66 -14.17 30.21
CA THR A 152 -6.41 -15.09 29.33
C THR A 152 -7.63 -14.48 28.66
N ALA A 153 -7.42 -13.88 27.49
CA ALA A 153 -8.09 -14.27 26.24
C ALA A 153 -7.75 -13.26 25.13
N GLU A 154 -7.69 -13.80 23.90
CA GLU A 154 -7.72 -13.09 22.62
C GLU A 154 -6.39 -12.52 22.11
N ALA A 155 -5.61 -13.38 21.45
CA ALA A 155 -4.75 -12.95 20.36
C ALA A 155 -5.61 -12.81 19.09
N PRO A 156 -5.81 -11.60 18.53
CA PRO A 156 -6.55 -11.46 17.28
C PRO A 156 -5.62 -11.65 16.08
N LEU A 157 -6.22 -12.14 15.00
CA LEU A 157 -5.71 -12.41 13.65
C LEU A 157 -4.93 -11.27 12.94
N THR A 158 -4.62 -10.17 13.62
CA THR A 158 -3.92 -8.99 13.09
C THR A 158 -2.42 -9.24 12.88
N ASP A 159 -1.83 -10.19 13.62
CA ASP A 159 -0.40 -10.52 13.49
C ASP A 159 -0.09 -11.29 12.20
N ALA A 160 -1.05 -12.01 11.62
CA ALA A 160 -0.89 -12.69 10.33
C ALA A 160 -0.83 -11.69 9.14
N VAL A 161 -1.57 -10.58 9.24
CA VAL A 161 -1.58 -9.51 8.24
C VAL A 161 -0.35 -8.60 8.39
N ARG A 162 0.15 -8.43 9.63
CA ARG A 162 1.41 -7.72 9.90
C ARG A 162 2.67 -8.54 9.54
N SER A 163 2.59 -9.87 9.61
CA SER A 163 3.71 -10.80 9.35
C SER A 163 3.83 -11.25 7.88
N ALA A 164 2.82 -11.05 7.05
CA ALA A 164 2.92 -11.26 5.61
C ALA A 164 3.78 -10.16 4.97
N GLY A 165 5.04 -10.49 4.69
CA GLY A 165 5.93 -9.89 3.67
C GLY A 165 5.64 -8.45 3.26
N LEU A 166 6.31 -7.51 3.94
CA LEU A 166 6.75 -6.22 3.42
C LEU A 166 5.70 -5.41 2.62
N GLY A 167 5.15 -4.38 3.26
CA GLY A 167 4.62 -3.22 2.54
C GLY A 167 5.68 -2.52 1.67
N LEU A 168 6.96 -2.86 1.83
CA LEU A 168 8.04 -2.49 0.93
C LEU A 168 8.08 -3.39 -0.32
N ASP A 169 7.84 -4.70 -0.26
CA ASP A 169 7.79 -5.56 -1.46
C ASP A 169 6.61 -5.19 -2.36
N GLU A 170 5.46 -4.81 -1.79
CA GLU A 170 4.32 -4.28 -2.56
C GLU A 170 4.65 -2.93 -3.23
N VAL A 171 5.55 -2.14 -2.64
CA VAL A 171 6.06 -0.87 -3.20
C VAL A 171 7.11 -1.10 -4.30
N LEU A 172 7.86 -2.20 -4.22
CA LEU A 172 9.01 -2.48 -5.08
C LEU A 172 8.71 -3.46 -6.23
N ARG A 173 7.54 -4.10 -6.28
CA ARG A 173 7.13 -4.97 -7.41
C ARG A 173 6.81 -4.18 -8.68
N ASP A 174 6.19 -3.01 -8.54
CA ASP A 174 5.66 -2.26 -9.69
C ASP A 174 6.75 -1.70 -10.62
N ASP A 175 7.96 -1.42 -10.12
CA ASP A 175 9.07 -0.94 -10.98
C ASP A 175 9.88 -2.09 -11.63
N ALA A 176 9.66 -3.35 -11.21
CA ALA A 176 10.42 -4.49 -11.74
C ALA A 176 9.84 -5.03 -13.05
N GLU A 177 8.54 -4.84 -13.29
CA GLU A 177 7.86 -5.32 -14.50
C GLU A 177 8.12 -4.42 -15.73
N GLU A 178 8.61 -3.18 -15.56
CA GLU A 178 9.05 -2.33 -16.69
C GLU A 178 10.49 -2.63 -17.15
N ILE A 179 11.28 -3.41 -16.41
CA ILE A 179 12.72 -3.62 -16.68
C ILE A 179 13.01 -4.97 -17.38
N SER A 180 12.03 -5.86 -17.54
CA SER A 180 12.26 -7.22 -18.08
C SER A 180 11.72 -7.46 -19.49
N GLU A 181 11.65 -6.43 -20.34
CA GLU A 181 11.21 -6.58 -21.73
C GLU A 181 12.34 -6.26 -22.73
N SER A 182 13.49 -6.95 -22.60
CA SER A 182 14.43 -7.19 -23.70
C SER A 182 15.57 -8.13 -23.30
N THR A 183 15.35 -9.43 -23.30
CA THR A 183 16.34 -10.41 -23.79
C THR A 183 15.58 -11.66 -24.22
N THR A 184 15.67 -11.91 -25.51
CA THR A 184 15.16 -13.06 -26.27
C THR A 184 15.68 -14.40 -25.76
N ASP A 185 14.78 -15.38 -25.84
CA ASP A 185 14.97 -16.77 -26.24
C ASP A 185 16.13 -17.57 -25.63
N LYS A 186 15.77 -18.47 -24.70
CA LYS A 186 16.35 -19.82 -24.68
C LYS A 186 15.26 -20.85 -24.43
N GLU A 187 15.06 -21.64 -25.48
CA GLU A 187 14.29 -22.86 -25.59
C GLU A 187 14.49 -23.80 -24.39
N THR A 188 13.40 -24.16 -23.73
CA THR A 188 13.31 -25.44 -23.01
C THR A 188 11.99 -26.10 -23.35
N LEU A 189 12.04 -26.87 -24.44
CA LEU A 189 11.62 -28.27 -24.50
C LEU A 189 10.35 -28.65 -23.72
N TYR A 190 9.27 -28.85 -24.46
CA TYR A 190 8.19 -29.75 -24.09
C TYR A 190 8.72 -31.14 -23.70
N PRO A 191 8.06 -31.83 -22.77
CA PRO A 191 7.79 -33.24 -22.95
C PRO A 191 6.29 -33.47 -23.13
N SER A 192 6.02 -34.11 -24.26
CA SER A 192 4.79 -34.67 -24.77
C SER A 192 3.92 -35.41 -23.74
N LEU A 193 2.62 -35.22 -23.94
CA LEU A 193 1.54 -36.13 -23.61
C LEU A 193 1.87 -37.58 -24.02
N LEU A 194 1.69 -38.53 -23.09
CA LEU A 194 1.24 -39.88 -23.39
C LEU A 194 0.31 -40.37 -22.26
N PRO A 195 -0.91 -40.85 -22.57
CA PRO A 195 -1.72 -41.63 -21.66
C PRO A 195 -1.45 -43.12 -21.91
N THR A 196 -1.01 -43.86 -20.89
CA THR A 196 -0.97 -45.32 -20.98
C THR A 196 -1.80 -45.90 -19.85
N VAL A 197 -2.94 -46.46 -20.27
CA VAL A 197 -3.83 -47.33 -19.53
C VAL A 197 -3.04 -48.55 -19.04
N THR A 198 -3.17 -48.90 -17.76
CA THR A 198 -2.91 -50.26 -17.30
C THR A 198 -3.96 -50.64 -16.27
N THR A 199 -4.75 -51.61 -16.69
CA THR A 199 -5.76 -52.36 -15.96
C THR A 199 -5.13 -53.30 -14.94
N ALA A 200 -5.69 -53.38 -13.74
CA ALA A 200 -5.80 -54.65 -13.02
C ALA A 200 -7.00 -54.60 -12.04
N PRO A 201 -7.76 -55.71 -11.91
CA PRO A 201 -8.97 -55.80 -11.08
C PRO A 201 -8.62 -56.22 -9.65
N HIS A 202 -9.47 -55.90 -8.67
CA HIS A 202 -10.04 -56.87 -7.72
C HIS A 202 -10.97 -56.22 -6.69
N ASP A 203 -12.12 -56.88 -6.57
CA ASP A 203 -12.93 -57.21 -5.41
C ASP A 203 -13.88 -56.20 -4.74
N ASN A 204 -15.15 -56.50 -5.03
CA ASN A 204 -16.39 -56.18 -4.35
C ASN A 204 -16.32 -56.23 -2.81
N SER A 205 -16.74 -55.15 -2.16
CA SER A 205 -17.59 -55.25 -0.96
C SER A 205 -18.57 -54.08 -0.90
N ALA A 206 -19.82 -54.42 -0.61
CA ALA A 206 -21.03 -53.60 -0.71
C ALA A 206 -21.10 -52.49 0.38
N PRO A 207 -22.10 -51.60 0.31
CA PRO A 207 -21.96 -50.20 0.68
C PRO A 207 -22.14 -49.97 2.19
N ARG A 208 -21.20 -49.24 2.79
CA ARG A 208 -21.50 -48.55 4.06
C ARG A 208 -22.03 -47.17 3.75
N SER A 209 -23.31 -47.00 4.01
CA SER A 209 -24.00 -45.72 4.18
C SER A 209 -23.20 -44.84 5.14
N SER A 210 -22.33 -43.99 4.59
CA SER A 210 -21.81 -42.87 5.35
C SER A 210 -22.96 -41.90 5.52
N THR A 211 -23.62 -42.02 6.66
CA THR A 211 -24.43 -40.98 7.28
C THR A 211 -23.83 -39.63 6.93
N LYS A 212 -24.55 -38.82 6.14
CA LYS A 212 -24.21 -37.43 5.89
C LYS A 212 -24.04 -36.78 7.27
N ARG A 213 -22.79 -36.65 7.71
CA ARG A 213 -22.45 -35.81 8.86
C ARG A 213 -22.89 -34.43 8.44
N LYS A 214 -24.05 -33.98 8.92
CA LYS A 214 -24.39 -32.55 8.92
C LYS A 214 -23.25 -31.90 9.69
N LEU A 215 -22.29 -31.31 8.97
CA LEU A 215 -21.26 -30.53 9.62
C LEU A 215 -21.97 -29.41 10.38
N PRO A 216 -21.63 -29.19 11.66
CA PRO A 216 -22.23 -28.16 12.47
C PRO A 216 -22.12 -26.79 11.80
N ASN A 217 -23.06 -25.94 12.17
CA ASN A 217 -23.33 -24.59 11.72
C ASN A 217 -22.10 -23.64 11.84
N ASP A 218 -21.06 -23.85 11.04
CA ASP A 218 -19.92 -22.93 10.92
C ASP A 218 -20.41 -21.71 10.16
N LYS A 219 -20.97 -20.71 10.85
CA LYS A 219 -21.31 -19.40 10.27
C LYS A 219 -20.06 -18.86 9.55
N TRP A 220 -20.10 -18.81 8.22
CA TRP A 220 -18.96 -18.52 7.35
C TRP A 220 -18.57 -17.04 7.50
N LYS A 221 -17.65 -16.72 8.42
CA LYS A 221 -17.18 -15.35 8.76
C LYS A 221 -16.34 -14.68 7.66
N HIS A 222 -16.77 -14.74 6.40
CA HIS A 222 -16.18 -13.97 5.28
C HIS A 222 -17.27 -13.26 4.47
N GLU A 223 -18.32 -12.82 5.15
CA GLU A 223 -19.24 -11.84 4.61
C GLU A 223 -18.57 -10.48 4.69
N ILE A 224 -18.59 -9.75 3.59
CA ILE A 224 -18.05 -8.39 3.58
C ILE A 224 -18.97 -7.55 4.48
N PRO A 225 -18.42 -6.81 5.47
CA PRO A 225 -19.22 -5.92 6.29
C PRO A 225 -20.04 -4.95 5.43
N PRO A 226 -21.27 -4.60 5.83
CA PRO A 226 -22.17 -3.76 5.03
C PRO A 226 -21.54 -2.42 4.66
N ARG A 227 -20.76 -1.82 5.57
CA ARG A 227 -20.00 -0.58 5.32
C ARG A 227 -18.95 -0.73 4.21
N LEU A 228 -18.24 -1.87 4.19
CA LEU A 228 -17.26 -2.16 3.16
C LEU A 228 -17.94 -2.51 1.83
N LEU A 229 -19.08 -3.21 1.85
CA LEU A 229 -19.89 -3.44 0.65
C LEU A 229 -20.35 -2.12 0.03
N ALA A 230 -20.85 -1.18 0.82
CA ALA A 230 -21.28 0.14 0.36
C ALA A 230 -20.14 0.92 -0.33
N LEU A 231 -18.95 0.86 0.26
CA LEU A 231 -17.74 1.45 -0.31
C LEU A 231 -17.36 0.76 -1.63
N ILE A 232 -17.38 -0.58 -1.64
CA ILE A 232 -17.12 -1.37 -2.85
C ILE A 232 -18.09 -1.00 -3.98
N THR A 233 -19.38 -0.86 -3.68
CA THR A 233 -20.40 -0.52 -4.67
C THR A 233 -20.21 0.89 -5.22
N SER A 234 -19.91 1.88 -4.37
CA SER A 234 -19.64 3.25 -4.83
C SER A 234 -18.37 3.32 -5.66
N GLN A 235 -17.29 2.65 -5.22
CA GLN A 235 -16.02 2.60 -5.94
C GLN A 235 -16.12 1.85 -7.27
N ALA A 236 -17.01 0.86 -7.40
CA ALA A 236 -17.19 0.12 -8.65
C ALA A 236 -17.72 1.00 -9.80
N GLY A 237 -18.55 2.02 -9.49
CA GLY A 237 -19.02 2.98 -10.48
C GLY A 237 -17.92 3.94 -10.95
N GLU A 238 -17.11 4.43 -10.01
CA GLU A 238 -16.11 5.48 -10.28
C GLU A 238 -14.78 4.96 -10.83
N GLN A 239 -14.54 3.64 -10.78
CA GLN A 239 -13.32 3.01 -11.27
C GLN A 239 -12.99 3.31 -12.73
N ILE A 240 -13.98 3.72 -13.53
CA ILE A 240 -13.79 4.11 -14.93
C ILE A 240 -12.88 5.33 -15.04
N TYR A 241 -12.95 6.26 -14.08
CA TYR A 241 -12.22 7.52 -14.08
C TYR A 241 -10.85 7.47 -13.41
N PHE A 242 -10.51 6.35 -12.75
CA PHE A 242 -9.21 6.20 -12.11
C PHE A 242 -8.11 6.14 -13.16
N THR A 243 -7.03 6.88 -12.91
CA THR A 243 -5.84 6.79 -13.77
C THR A 243 -5.21 5.42 -13.65
N ARG A 244 -5.07 4.76 -14.81
CA ARG A 244 -4.41 3.45 -14.91
C ARG A 244 -2.90 3.71 -14.83
N VAL A 245 -2.29 3.46 -13.68
CA VAL A 245 -0.84 3.48 -13.52
C VAL A 245 -0.40 2.14 -12.96
N GLY A 246 -0.13 1.19 -13.85
CA GLY A 246 0.27 -0.18 -13.49
C GLY A 246 -0.89 -1.13 -13.17
N ALA A 247 -0.55 -2.30 -12.62
CA ALA A 247 -1.46 -3.41 -12.33
C ALA A 247 -2.38 -3.14 -11.12
N HIS A 248 -3.30 -2.17 -11.24
CA HIS A 248 -4.29 -1.90 -10.20
C HIS A 248 -5.40 -2.94 -10.19
N LEU A 249 -5.58 -3.59 -9.03
CA LEU A 249 -6.70 -4.50 -8.78
C LEU A 249 -8.01 -3.71 -8.80
N LYS A 250 -8.95 -4.13 -9.66
CA LYS A 250 -10.30 -3.56 -9.75
C LYS A 250 -11.22 -4.21 -8.73
N VAL A 251 -12.04 -3.43 -8.04
CA VAL A 251 -12.99 -3.97 -7.07
C VAL A 251 -14.10 -4.73 -7.81
N LYS A 252 -14.48 -5.89 -7.28
CA LYS A 252 -15.52 -6.76 -7.82
C LYS A 252 -16.72 -6.75 -6.86
N PRO A 253 -17.78 -5.95 -7.12
CA PRO A 253 -18.90 -5.81 -6.19
C PRO A 253 -19.73 -7.10 -6.05
N ARG A 254 -19.86 -7.88 -7.12
CA ARG A 254 -20.60 -9.14 -7.12
C ARG A 254 -19.66 -10.34 -7.08
N PHE A 255 -20.05 -11.37 -6.34
CA PHE A 255 -19.39 -12.67 -6.33
C PHE A 255 -20.18 -13.65 -7.21
N ASN A 256 -19.69 -13.90 -8.43
CA ASN A 256 -20.32 -14.78 -9.42
C ASN A 256 -19.45 -16.03 -9.64
N PRO A 257 -19.53 -17.06 -8.77
CA PRO A 257 -18.82 -18.31 -9.01
C PRO A 257 -19.52 -19.13 -10.12
N PRO A 258 -18.78 -20.01 -10.82
CA PRO A 258 -19.39 -20.96 -11.74
C PRO A 258 -20.35 -21.89 -10.98
N GLN A 259 -21.55 -22.10 -11.52
CA GLN A 259 -22.60 -22.92 -10.88
C GLN A 259 -22.26 -24.41 -10.93
N THR A 260 -21.75 -24.87 -12.07
CA THR A 260 -21.40 -26.27 -12.34
C THR A 260 -19.92 -26.43 -12.63
N THR A 261 -19.42 -27.63 -12.34
CA THR A 261 -18.08 -28.09 -12.74
C THR A 261 -18.12 -28.53 -14.21
N ILE A 262 -16.94 -28.77 -14.82
CA ILE A 262 -16.83 -29.26 -16.21
C ILE A 262 -17.64 -30.53 -16.49
N TRP A 263 -17.92 -31.34 -15.46
CA TRP A 263 -18.74 -32.55 -15.53
C TRP A 263 -20.23 -32.32 -15.24
N GLY A 264 -20.71 -31.07 -15.25
CA GLY A 264 -22.13 -30.74 -14.99
C GLY A 264 -22.58 -30.85 -13.52
N THR A 265 -21.71 -31.30 -12.62
CA THR A 265 -21.99 -31.42 -11.18
C THR A 265 -21.98 -30.05 -10.49
N PRO A 266 -22.80 -29.82 -9.44
CA PRO A 266 -22.77 -28.57 -8.69
C PRO A 266 -21.40 -28.36 -8.03
N LEU A 267 -21.01 -27.09 -7.85
CA LEU A 267 -19.70 -26.75 -7.31
C LEU A 267 -19.50 -27.32 -5.87
N PRO A 268 -18.38 -28.01 -5.58
CA PRO A 268 -18.08 -28.48 -4.23
C PRO A 268 -18.03 -27.32 -3.22
N GLN A 269 -18.55 -27.52 -2.00
CA GLN A 269 -18.59 -26.50 -0.95
C GLN A 269 -17.20 -25.95 -0.59
N SER A 270 -16.18 -26.82 -0.58
CA SER A 270 -14.78 -26.43 -0.33
C SER A 270 -14.25 -25.48 -1.43
N ARG A 271 -14.59 -25.76 -2.69
CA ARG A 271 -14.22 -24.91 -3.83
C ARG A 271 -14.92 -23.55 -3.76
N TYR A 272 -16.21 -23.54 -3.41
CA TYR A 272 -16.96 -22.30 -3.18
C TYR A 272 -16.30 -21.45 -2.07
N LYS A 273 -15.93 -22.07 -0.93
CA LYS A 273 -15.22 -21.43 0.17
C LYS A 273 -13.94 -20.74 -0.30
N ASN A 274 -13.11 -21.48 -1.02
CA ASN A 274 -11.81 -20.98 -1.51
C ASN A 274 -11.99 -19.85 -2.52
N LEU A 275 -12.97 -19.96 -3.43
CA LEU A 275 -13.29 -18.87 -4.37
C LEU A 275 -13.76 -17.62 -3.63
N ARG A 276 -14.57 -17.79 -2.57
CA ARG A 276 -15.08 -16.68 -1.78
C ARG A 276 -13.96 -15.99 -0.97
N ILE A 277 -13.05 -16.75 -0.38
CA ILE A 277 -11.84 -16.22 0.27
C ILE A 277 -10.96 -15.46 -0.75
N LYS A 278 -10.74 -16.02 -1.93
CA LYS A 278 -9.98 -15.36 -3.01
C LYS A 278 -10.64 -14.04 -3.43
N TRP A 279 -11.96 -14.03 -3.62
CA TRP A 279 -12.72 -12.84 -3.96
C TRP A 279 -12.67 -11.78 -2.86
N TYR A 280 -12.81 -12.19 -1.60
CA TYR A 280 -12.69 -11.32 -0.43
C TYR A 280 -11.31 -10.67 -0.34
N ASN A 281 -10.24 -11.47 -0.42
CA ASN A 281 -8.86 -10.99 -0.39
C ASN A 281 -8.54 -10.07 -1.58
N HIS A 282 -9.09 -10.39 -2.76
CA HIS A 282 -8.99 -9.53 -3.95
C HIS A 282 -9.62 -8.16 -3.69
N ASN A 283 -10.83 -8.13 -3.14
CA ASN A 283 -11.52 -6.88 -2.84
C ASN A 283 -10.81 -6.07 -1.75
N ILE A 284 -10.32 -6.67 -0.66
CA ILE A 284 -9.53 -5.93 0.34
C ILE A 284 -8.31 -5.26 -0.29
N LYS A 285 -7.60 -5.96 -1.17
CA LYS A 285 -6.44 -5.41 -1.87
C LYS A 285 -6.83 -4.35 -2.91
N ALA A 286 -7.99 -4.46 -3.54
CA ALA A 286 -8.46 -3.52 -4.57
C ALA A 286 -9.08 -2.25 -3.99
N VAL A 287 -9.79 -2.36 -2.86
CA VAL A 287 -10.56 -1.27 -2.28
C VAL A 287 -9.65 -0.13 -1.82
N LEU A 288 -10.08 1.10 -2.05
CA LEU A 288 -9.38 2.31 -1.65
C LEU A 288 -10.15 2.98 -0.50
N PRO A 289 -9.55 3.13 0.69
CA PRO A 289 -10.26 3.67 1.85
C PRO A 289 -10.51 5.17 1.71
N PRO A 290 -11.60 5.70 2.28
CA PRO A 290 -11.77 7.14 2.44
C PRO A 290 -10.71 7.68 3.41
N LEU A 291 -10.30 8.93 3.17
CA LEU A 291 -9.43 9.68 4.08
C LEU A 291 -10.24 10.24 5.25
N PRO A 292 -9.61 10.53 6.40
CA PRO A 292 -10.25 11.32 7.44
C PRO A 292 -10.60 12.71 6.91
N GLU A 293 -11.67 13.28 7.47
CA GLU A 293 -12.28 14.54 7.05
C GLU A 293 -11.26 15.68 6.95
N ASP A 294 -10.48 15.89 8.03
CA ASP A 294 -9.51 16.98 8.13
C ASP A 294 -8.44 16.90 7.02
N GLU A 295 -7.88 15.70 6.79
CA GLU A 295 -6.86 15.50 5.76
C GLU A 295 -7.41 15.64 4.34
N TYR A 296 -8.66 15.21 4.13
CA TYR A 296 -9.33 15.36 2.84
C TYR A 296 -9.58 16.84 2.53
N GLN A 297 -10.07 17.62 3.50
CA GLN A 297 -10.31 19.06 3.34
C GLN A 297 -9.00 19.80 3.07
N GLU A 298 -7.93 19.54 3.84
CA GLU A 298 -6.62 20.13 3.59
C GLU A 298 -6.11 19.86 2.17
N LEU A 299 -6.29 18.63 1.68
CA LEU A 299 -5.93 18.23 0.33
C LEU A 299 -6.78 18.91 -0.74
N HIS A 300 -8.10 18.99 -0.52
CA HIS A 300 -9.04 19.65 -1.41
C HIS A 300 -8.67 21.13 -1.56
N ASP A 301 -8.42 21.82 -0.46
CA ASP A 301 -8.02 23.22 -0.44
C ASP A 301 -6.67 23.47 -1.13
N LEU A 302 -5.70 22.55 -0.99
CA LEU A 302 -4.41 22.61 -1.69
C LEU A 302 -4.59 22.47 -3.20
N VAL A 303 -5.46 21.56 -3.65
CA VAL A 303 -5.72 21.30 -5.07
C VAL A 303 -6.51 22.42 -5.72
N SER A 304 -7.59 22.87 -5.10
CA SER A 304 -8.37 24.04 -5.55
C SER A 304 -7.55 25.33 -5.50
N GLY A 305 -6.48 25.34 -4.69
CA GLY A 305 -5.55 26.47 -4.57
C GLY A 305 -6.01 27.54 -3.60
N LYS A 306 -7.01 27.25 -2.75
CA LYS A 306 -7.37 28.06 -1.58
C LYS A 306 -6.24 28.11 -0.57
N LYS A 307 -5.53 26.99 -0.42
CA LYS A 307 -4.31 26.88 0.38
C LYS A 307 -3.10 26.91 -0.54
N GLU A 308 -2.17 27.80 -0.25
CA GLU A 308 -0.90 27.87 -0.98
C GLU A 308 0.00 26.70 -0.59
N VAL A 309 0.75 26.19 -1.58
CA VAL A 309 1.78 25.20 -1.33
C VAL A 309 2.96 25.94 -0.70
N GLY A 310 3.31 25.61 0.54
CA GLY A 310 4.46 26.22 1.22
C GLY A 310 5.77 26.04 0.45
N PRO A 311 6.80 26.85 0.74
CA PRO A 311 8.05 26.82 -0.01
C PRO A 311 8.71 25.43 0.06
N PHE A 312 9.25 24.99 -1.08
CA PHE A 312 9.99 23.74 -1.16
C PHE A 312 11.31 23.86 -0.40
N VAL A 313 11.67 22.81 0.35
CA VAL A 313 12.91 22.80 1.12
C VAL A 313 14.09 22.59 0.16
N THR A 314 14.97 23.56 0.07
CA THR A 314 16.18 23.46 -0.74
C THR A 314 17.13 22.42 -0.17
N ARG A 315 17.71 21.60 -1.05
CA ARG A 315 18.73 20.62 -0.67
C ARG A 315 19.97 21.35 -0.12
N ARG A 316 20.56 20.82 0.95
CA ARG A 316 21.86 21.30 1.44
C ARG A 316 22.90 21.15 0.33
N ARG A 317 23.65 22.22 0.07
CA ARG A 317 24.76 22.19 -0.90
C ARG A 317 25.78 21.14 -0.43
N PRO A 318 26.32 20.30 -1.34
CA PRO A 318 27.43 19.42 -0.98
C PRO A 318 28.59 20.26 -0.45
N THR A 319 29.42 19.66 0.41
CA THR A 319 30.68 20.28 0.84
C THR A 319 31.46 20.71 -0.41
N ARG A 320 32.07 21.90 -0.38
CA ARG A 320 32.92 22.34 -1.50
C ARG A 320 33.98 21.26 -1.73
N THR A 321 34.04 20.74 -2.95
CA THR A 321 35.11 19.84 -3.40
C THR A 321 36.44 20.57 -3.27
N SER A 322 37.51 19.84 -2.91
CA SER A 322 38.86 20.41 -2.91
C SER A 322 39.19 20.93 -4.32
N THR A 323 40.07 21.91 -4.42
CA THR A 323 40.60 22.34 -5.73
C THR A 323 41.23 21.16 -6.45
N GLU A 324 41.92 20.29 -5.72
CA GLU A 324 42.54 19.06 -6.22
C GLU A 324 41.49 18.08 -6.78
N ASP A 325 40.36 17.89 -6.09
CA ASP A 325 39.28 17.01 -6.56
C ASP A 325 38.62 17.57 -7.84
N MET A 326 38.51 18.91 -7.93
CA MET A 326 37.98 19.57 -9.12
C MET A 326 38.92 19.41 -10.31
N GLU A 327 40.22 19.57 -10.09
CA GLU A 327 41.26 19.35 -11.09
C GLU A 327 41.27 17.88 -11.55
N GLN A 328 41.17 16.92 -10.61
CA GLN A 328 41.06 15.50 -10.93
C GLN A 328 39.81 15.18 -11.75
N SER A 329 38.63 15.68 -11.35
CA SER A 329 37.39 15.47 -12.11
C SER A 329 37.46 16.08 -13.51
N TRP A 330 38.11 17.22 -13.64
CA TRP A 330 38.33 17.87 -14.93
C TRP A 330 39.30 17.08 -15.81
N LEU A 331 40.43 16.63 -15.26
CA LEU A 331 41.39 15.75 -15.94
C LEU A 331 40.75 14.43 -16.36
N GLU A 332 39.92 13.84 -15.50
CA GLU A 332 39.17 12.62 -15.81
C GLU A 332 38.19 12.86 -16.96
N SER A 333 37.46 13.99 -16.94
CA SER A 333 36.58 14.41 -18.04
C SER A 333 37.33 14.69 -19.35
N GLN A 334 38.57 15.17 -19.30
CA GLN A 334 39.40 15.34 -20.49
C GLN A 334 39.93 14.00 -20.99
N SER A 335 40.35 13.12 -20.09
CA SER A 335 40.85 11.80 -20.44
C SER A 335 39.78 10.93 -21.09
N SER A 336 38.53 10.98 -20.59
CA SER A 336 37.41 10.27 -21.20
C SER A 336 37.09 10.80 -22.60
N LEU A 337 37.19 12.12 -22.81
CA LEU A 337 37.00 12.73 -24.13
C LEU A 337 38.05 12.25 -25.16
N ILE A 338 39.30 12.04 -24.75
CA ILE A 338 40.38 11.56 -25.62
C ILE A 338 40.24 10.07 -25.91
N LEU A 339 39.90 9.26 -24.90
CA LEU A 339 39.84 7.80 -25.03
C LEU A 339 38.55 7.30 -25.71
N GLU A 340 37.39 7.82 -25.29
CA GLU A 340 36.08 7.35 -25.77
C GLU A 340 35.47 8.27 -26.84
N GLY A 341 35.98 9.51 -26.96
CA GLY A 341 35.46 10.52 -27.87
C GLY A 341 34.33 11.36 -27.27
N PRO A 342 33.73 12.27 -28.08
CA PRO A 342 32.62 13.11 -27.64
C PRO A 342 31.39 12.26 -27.30
N GLN A 343 31.13 12.08 -26.02
CA GLN A 343 29.92 11.38 -25.57
C GLN A 343 28.69 12.22 -25.95
N PRO A 344 27.68 11.63 -26.60
CA PRO A 344 26.46 12.35 -26.90
C PRO A 344 25.80 12.82 -25.60
N GLY A 345 25.40 14.09 -25.55
CA GLY A 345 24.71 14.63 -24.38
C GLY A 345 23.43 13.85 -24.05
N SER A 346 22.87 14.09 -22.86
CA SER A 346 21.74 13.33 -22.33
C SER A 346 20.61 13.15 -23.35
N ARG A 347 20.42 11.93 -23.84
CA ARG A 347 19.38 11.56 -24.80
C ARG A 347 18.10 11.21 -24.07
N LEU A 348 16.97 11.22 -24.79
CA LEU A 348 15.68 10.80 -24.23
C LEU A 348 15.73 9.34 -23.73
N LYS A 349 16.51 8.49 -24.40
CA LYS A 349 16.73 7.08 -24.05
C LYS A 349 17.42 6.90 -22.69
N ASP A 350 18.24 7.86 -22.28
CA ASP A 350 19.02 7.79 -21.03
C ASP A 350 18.11 7.95 -19.80
N TRP A 351 16.91 8.50 -20.00
CA TRP A 351 15.89 8.68 -18.97
C TRP A 351 14.94 7.47 -18.92
N HIS A 352 15.46 6.30 -18.54
CA HIS A 352 14.67 5.05 -18.41
C HIS A 352 13.47 5.17 -17.44
N ILE A 353 13.51 6.11 -16.48
CA ILE A 353 12.45 6.35 -15.49
C ILE A 353 11.60 7.61 -15.87
N GLY A 354 11.76 8.09 -17.10
CA GLY A 354 11.18 9.33 -17.59
C GLY A 354 12.03 10.56 -17.26
N ARG A 355 11.75 11.68 -17.94
CA ARG A 355 12.49 12.93 -17.76
C ARG A 355 12.18 13.55 -16.38
N PRO A 356 13.19 14.01 -15.62
CA PRO A 356 12.94 14.71 -14.36
C PRO A 356 12.22 16.04 -14.62
N HIS A 357 11.21 16.32 -13.82
CA HIS A 357 10.44 17.56 -13.88
C HIS A 357 10.78 18.48 -12.70
N GLU A 358 10.84 19.78 -12.93
CA GLU A 358 10.86 20.72 -11.80
C GLU A 358 9.52 20.66 -11.04
N ILE A 359 9.60 20.45 -9.73
CA ILE A 359 8.41 20.33 -8.88
C ILE A 359 7.79 21.72 -8.72
N THR A 360 6.88 22.06 -9.63
CA THR A 360 6.09 23.30 -9.56
C THR A 360 4.82 23.08 -8.74
N PRO A 361 4.25 24.12 -8.11
CA PRO A 361 2.98 23.99 -7.38
C PRO A 361 1.84 23.54 -8.30
N ARG A 362 1.84 23.97 -9.57
CA ARG A 362 0.87 23.53 -10.59
C ARG A 362 0.97 22.02 -10.86
N LEU A 363 2.18 21.51 -11.03
CA LEU A 363 2.41 20.08 -11.21
C LEU A 363 1.90 19.30 -9.99
N LEU A 364 2.24 19.76 -8.77
CA LEU A 364 1.83 19.10 -7.54
C LEU A 364 0.31 19.05 -7.38
N ARG A 365 -0.40 20.15 -7.63
CA ARG A 365 -1.88 20.19 -7.61
C ARG A 365 -2.48 19.17 -8.58
N ARG A 366 -1.97 19.11 -9.81
CA ARG A 366 -2.41 18.14 -10.82
C ARG A 366 -2.11 16.69 -10.41
N LEU A 367 -0.99 16.43 -9.75
CA LEU A 367 -0.66 15.11 -9.25
C LEU A 367 -1.58 14.70 -8.09
N LEU A 368 -1.80 15.59 -7.12
CA LEU A 368 -2.70 15.34 -5.99
C LEU A 368 -4.14 15.07 -6.45
N SER A 369 -4.68 15.89 -7.35
CA SER A 369 -6.02 15.65 -7.89
C SER A 369 -6.11 14.30 -8.60
N ARG A 370 -5.16 14.02 -9.50
CA ARG A 370 -5.16 12.82 -10.34
C ARG A 370 -4.92 11.53 -9.57
N VAL A 371 -3.99 11.54 -8.61
CA VAL A 371 -3.49 10.33 -7.94
C VAL A 371 -4.21 10.07 -6.63
N VAL A 372 -4.57 11.13 -5.91
CA VAL A 372 -5.16 11.02 -4.57
C VAL A 372 -6.66 11.28 -4.65
N LEU A 373 -7.09 12.51 -4.97
CA LEU A 373 -8.49 12.91 -4.85
C LEU A 373 -9.44 12.11 -5.75
N LYS A 374 -9.07 11.88 -7.01
CA LYS A 374 -9.84 11.01 -7.93
C LYS A 374 -10.04 9.60 -7.40
N GLN A 375 -9.13 9.11 -6.56
CA GLN A 375 -9.11 7.76 -6.02
C GLN A 375 -9.64 7.67 -4.58
N THR A 376 -9.99 8.80 -3.96
CA THR A 376 -10.44 8.87 -2.57
C THR A 376 -11.94 9.15 -2.54
N PRO A 377 -12.76 8.21 -2.06
CA PRO A 377 -14.11 8.57 -1.66
C PRO A 377 -14.05 9.46 -0.43
N PHE A 378 -14.96 10.40 -0.36
CA PHE A 378 -15.20 11.23 0.81
C PHE A 378 -16.43 10.70 1.53
N ALA A 379 -16.25 10.21 2.76
CA ALA A 379 -17.28 9.52 3.52
C ALA A 379 -17.94 10.50 4.50
N LYS A 380 -19.25 10.75 4.32
CA LYS A 380 -20.07 11.53 5.25
C LYS A 380 -21.11 10.63 5.90
N SER A 381 -21.50 10.95 7.13
CA SER A 381 -22.71 10.35 7.70
C SER A 381 -23.91 10.75 6.85
N ALA A 382 -24.77 9.78 6.58
CA ALA A 382 -26.01 10.02 5.86
C ALA A 382 -26.88 11.02 6.65
N ALA A 383 -27.54 11.94 5.95
CA ALA A 383 -28.53 12.81 6.57
C ALA A 383 -29.66 11.95 7.17
N PRO A 384 -30.23 12.32 8.34
CA PRO A 384 -31.13 11.45 9.10
C PRO A 384 -32.43 11.05 8.37
N ASN A 385 -32.76 11.68 7.25
CA ASN A 385 -34.03 11.49 6.54
C ASN A 385 -33.90 10.77 5.18
N THR A 386 -32.72 10.32 4.78
CA THR A 386 -32.51 9.61 3.50
C THR A 386 -32.55 8.09 3.65
N LYS A 387 -33.01 7.37 2.63
CA LYS A 387 -33.08 5.89 2.62
C LYS A 387 -31.72 5.23 2.97
N GLU A 388 -30.62 5.86 2.55
CA GLU A 388 -29.25 5.42 2.81
C GLU A 388 -28.84 5.50 4.30
N ALA A 389 -29.54 6.32 5.10
CA ALA A 389 -29.35 6.41 6.54
C ALA A 389 -29.90 5.19 7.28
N ALA A 390 -30.94 4.54 6.74
CA ALA A 390 -31.57 3.38 7.35
C ALA A 390 -30.71 2.10 7.24
N ASP A 391 -29.94 1.94 6.17
CA ASP A 391 -29.21 0.70 5.89
C ASP A 391 -27.77 0.72 6.47
N ILE A 392 -27.01 1.79 6.23
CA ILE A 392 -25.55 1.82 6.48
C ILE A 392 -25.12 3.10 7.20
N GLY A 393 -25.87 4.20 7.05
CA GLY A 393 -25.56 5.49 7.69
C GLY A 393 -24.37 6.24 7.09
N LEU A 394 -23.80 5.77 5.96
CA LEU A 394 -22.68 6.41 5.26
C LEU A 394 -23.01 6.66 3.78
N VAL A 395 -22.65 7.85 3.31
CA VAL A 395 -22.72 8.25 1.90
C VAL A 395 -21.31 8.61 1.42
N PHE A 396 -20.96 8.17 0.22
CA PHE A 396 -19.66 8.44 -0.39
C PHE A 396 -19.80 9.45 -1.52
N TYR A 397 -19.03 10.53 -1.45
CA TYR A 397 -18.93 11.54 -2.50
C TYR A 397 -17.58 11.42 -3.20
N TRP A 398 -17.56 11.75 -4.49
CA TRP A 398 -16.35 11.77 -5.30
C TRP A 398 -16.16 13.16 -5.89
N ASP A 399 -15.06 13.80 -5.54
CA ASP A 399 -14.68 15.12 -6.03
C ASP A 399 -13.15 15.17 -6.18
N ASP A 400 -12.69 15.65 -7.33
CA ASP A 400 -11.27 15.74 -7.65
C ASP A 400 -10.68 17.13 -7.37
N GLY A 401 -11.51 18.08 -6.90
CA GLY A 401 -11.11 19.42 -6.49
C GLY A 401 -10.70 20.36 -7.64
N MET A 402 -10.73 19.89 -8.90
CA MET A 402 -10.44 20.71 -10.08
C MET A 402 -11.61 20.76 -11.06
N SER A 403 -12.33 19.65 -11.25
CA SER A 403 -13.38 19.56 -12.26
C SER A 403 -14.54 20.51 -11.98
N ARG A 404 -14.91 20.71 -10.70
CA ARG A 404 -15.96 21.67 -10.32
C ARG A 404 -15.59 23.11 -10.65
N ASP A 405 -14.38 23.52 -10.29
CA ASP A 405 -13.88 24.87 -10.58
C ASP A 405 -13.74 25.10 -12.09
N GLU A 406 -13.31 24.08 -12.85
CA GLU A 406 -13.23 24.14 -14.31
C GLU A 406 -14.63 24.26 -14.94
N MET A 407 -15.60 23.48 -14.45
CA MET A 407 -16.99 23.54 -14.89
C MET A 407 -17.63 24.90 -14.57
N GLU A 408 -17.41 25.45 -13.38
CA GLU A 408 -17.92 26.77 -13.01
C GLU A 408 -17.29 27.87 -13.87
N LYS A 409 -15.98 27.81 -14.10
CA LYS A 409 -15.29 28.74 -15.03
C LYS A 409 -15.82 28.61 -16.45
N ALA A 410 -16.11 27.39 -16.91
CA ALA A 410 -16.69 27.15 -18.23
C ALA A 410 -18.12 27.70 -18.31
N GLN A 411 -18.95 27.47 -17.29
CA GLN A 411 -20.30 28.04 -17.21
C GLN A 411 -20.29 29.56 -17.18
N ARG A 412 -19.40 30.17 -16.39
CA ARG A 412 -19.20 31.63 -16.38
C ARG A 412 -18.81 32.14 -17.77
N LYS A 413 -17.83 31.50 -18.44
CA LYS A 413 -17.47 31.82 -19.83
C LYS A 413 -18.66 31.69 -20.78
N ILE A 414 -19.50 30.67 -20.62
CA ILE A 414 -20.70 30.48 -21.46
C ILE A 414 -21.74 31.58 -21.20
N SER A 415 -21.90 32.01 -19.93
CA SER A 415 -22.82 33.08 -19.54
C SER A 415 -22.33 34.49 -19.93
N GLU A 416 -21.02 34.67 -20.14
CA GLU A 416 -20.47 35.93 -20.65
C GLU A 416 -21.00 36.20 -22.06
N SER A 417 -21.55 37.41 -22.26
CA SER A 417 -22.09 37.83 -23.55
C SER A 417 -21.01 37.81 -24.64
N LEU A 418 -21.41 37.49 -25.86
CA LEU A 418 -20.49 37.37 -27.00
C LEU A 418 -19.70 38.66 -27.23
N ARG A 419 -20.35 39.82 -27.03
CA ARG A 419 -19.73 41.16 -27.09
C ARG A 419 -18.66 41.36 -26.02
N GLY A 420 -18.89 40.88 -24.79
CA GLY A 420 -17.91 40.92 -23.69
C GLY A 420 -16.70 40.01 -23.92
N ARG A 421 -16.90 38.86 -24.57
CA ARG A 421 -15.76 37.99 -24.98
C ARG A 421 -14.93 38.63 -26.08
N GLN A 422 -15.59 39.21 -27.09
CA GLN A 422 -14.92 39.91 -28.18
C GLN A 422 -14.14 41.13 -27.70
N SER A 423 -14.72 41.94 -26.79
CA SER A 423 -14.01 43.10 -26.24
C SER A 423 -12.76 42.71 -25.45
N ARG A 424 -12.81 41.61 -24.68
CA ARG A 424 -11.65 41.12 -23.92
C ARG A 424 -10.53 40.56 -24.81
N LEU A 425 -10.91 39.88 -25.90
CA LEU A 425 -9.94 39.37 -26.87
C LEU A 425 -9.27 40.49 -27.69
N LEU A 426 -10.02 41.57 -27.97
CA LEU A 426 -9.51 42.69 -28.77
C LEU A 426 -8.74 43.72 -27.93
N PHE A 427 -9.10 43.91 -26.65
CA PHE A 427 -8.61 45.04 -25.86
C PHE A 427 -7.91 44.67 -24.54
N GLY A 428 -7.83 43.38 -24.17
CA GLY A 428 -7.07 42.90 -22.99
C GLY A 428 -7.79 43.07 -21.66
#